data_AF-A0A1B2YXC0-F1
#
_entry.id   AF-A0A1B2YXC0-F1
#
_cell.length_a   1.000
_cell.length_b   1.000
_cell.length_c   1.000
_cell.angle_alpha   90.00
_cell.angle_beta   90.00
_cell.angle_gamma   90.00
#
_symmetry.space_group_name_H-M   'P 1'
#
loop_
_entity.id
_entity.type
_entity.pdbx_description
1 polymer ?
#
loop_
_entity_poly.entity_id
_entity_poly.type
_entity_poly.pdbx_seq_one_letter_code
_entity_poly.pdbx_strand_id
1 'polypeptide(L)'
;MSFKKRIVFRDFRSIEEAEKKAKQKLEILEKAIQEAQKYNIEITYIKGFSEDFIDYTTKKILDANKQLSSLNLSSDKVLGLLDIDLSALYNLQVEFEENETTLLFDKAGKPFTKIDKNLYTVFTKTEVENKRMEAIEGFIKAIRDLEEFYHIYKGQIQTMTSQALRYDLERQDYIVNQLFFK
;
A
#
# COMPACT_ATOMS: atom_id res chain seq x y z
N MET A 1 2.90 35.80 8.99
CA MET A 1 3.10 34.64 8.08
C MET A 1 2.45 33.44 8.72
N SER A 2 1.74 32.60 7.96
CA SER A 2 1.19 31.35 8.47
C SER A 2 2.29 30.29 8.53
N PHE A 3 2.27 29.48 9.58
CA PHE A 3 3.22 28.40 9.79
C PHE A 3 3.15 27.38 8.65
N LYS A 4 4.30 27.04 8.07
CA LYS A 4 4.44 25.99 7.05
C LYS A 4 5.23 24.82 7.62
N LYS A 5 4.59 23.65 7.64
CA LYS A 5 5.20 22.38 8.05
C LYS A 5 6.34 21.99 7.09
N ARG A 6 7.40 21.42 7.63
CA ARG A 6 8.55 20.88 6.91
C ARG A 6 8.64 19.38 7.10
N ILE A 7 9.14 18.66 6.09
CA ILE A 7 9.35 17.21 6.18
C ILE A 7 10.65 16.96 6.95
N VAL A 8 10.56 16.25 8.07
CA VAL A 8 11.71 15.83 8.88
C VAL A 8 12.27 14.51 8.36
N PHE A 9 11.38 13.55 8.11
CA PHE A 9 11.73 12.23 7.62
C PHE A 9 10.60 11.66 6.78
N ARG A 10 10.96 10.80 5.83
CA ARG A 10 10.02 10.02 5.04
C ARG A 10 10.54 8.59 4.93
N ASP A 11 9.71 7.64 5.32
CA ASP A 11 10.01 6.22 5.18
C ASP A 11 9.72 5.76 3.74
N PHE A 12 10.72 5.83 2.88
CA PHE A 12 10.58 5.42 1.48
C PHE A 12 10.33 3.91 1.36
N ARG A 13 10.87 3.09 2.26
CA ARG A 13 10.71 1.63 2.23
C ARG A 13 9.28 1.25 2.55
N SER A 14 8.73 1.77 3.65
CA SER A 14 7.34 1.49 4.00
C SER A 14 6.36 2.02 2.94
N ILE A 15 6.67 3.15 2.30
CA ILE A 15 5.87 3.64 1.15
C ILE A 15 5.93 2.65 -0.02
N GLU A 16 7.12 2.19 -0.40
CA GLU A 16 7.30 1.24 -1.51
C GLU A 16 6.62 -0.10 -1.22
N GLU A 17 6.74 -0.62 0.01
CA GLU A 17 6.05 -1.83 0.46
C GLU A 17 4.53 -1.67 0.41
N ALA A 18 4.00 -0.53 0.87
CA ALA A 18 2.58 -0.23 0.79
C ALA A 18 2.09 -0.10 -0.66
N GLU A 19 2.86 0.56 -1.52
CA GLU A 19 2.58 0.66 -2.96
C GLU A 19 2.60 -0.72 -3.63
N LYS A 20 3.55 -1.59 -3.24
CA LYS A 20 3.62 -2.97 -3.75
C LYS A 20 2.41 -3.80 -3.32
N LYS A 21 2.03 -3.77 -2.04
CA LYS A 21 0.80 -4.44 -1.55
C LYS A 21 -0.45 -3.94 -2.26
N ALA A 22 -0.53 -2.64 -2.49
CA ALA A 22 -1.65 -2.02 -3.18
C ALA A 22 -1.74 -2.44 -4.65
N LYS A 23 -0.60 -2.57 -5.33
CA LYS A 23 -0.53 -3.11 -6.68
C LYS A 23 -0.92 -4.59 -6.71
N GLN A 24 -0.40 -5.39 -5.80
CA GLN A 24 -0.74 -6.81 -5.68
C GLN A 24 -2.24 -7.03 -5.50
N LYS A 25 -2.93 -6.19 -4.71
CA LYS A 25 -4.39 -6.31 -4.54
C LYS A 25 -5.15 -6.14 -5.86
N LEU A 26 -4.73 -5.20 -6.70
CA LEU A 26 -5.31 -5.00 -8.03
C LEU A 26 -4.97 -6.15 -8.97
N GLU A 27 -3.74 -6.67 -8.93
CA GLU A 27 -3.33 -7.83 -9.73
C GLU A 27 -4.12 -9.09 -9.34
N ILE A 28 -4.41 -9.32 -8.05
CA ILE A 28 -5.26 -10.43 -7.60
C ILE A 28 -6.69 -10.27 -8.12
N LEU A 29 -7.27 -9.07 -8.03
CA LEU A 29 -8.60 -8.80 -8.56
C LEU A 29 -8.68 -9.06 -10.08
N GLU A 30 -7.67 -8.63 -10.83
CA GLU A 30 -7.60 -8.88 -12.27
C GLU A 30 -7.51 -10.38 -12.59
N LYS A 31 -6.68 -11.12 -11.86
CA LYS A 31 -6.60 -12.59 -11.98
C LYS A 31 -7.93 -13.25 -11.65
N ALA A 32 -8.64 -12.80 -10.61
CA ALA A 32 -9.94 -13.33 -10.24
C ALA A 32 -10.99 -13.09 -11.34
N ILE A 33 -10.98 -11.90 -11.97
CA ILE A 33 -11.84 -11.60 -13.12
C ILE A 33 -11.53 -12.55 -14.28
N GLN A 34 -10.25 -12.74 -14.62
CA GLN A 34 -9.83 -13.64 -15.70
C GLN A 34 -10.23 -15.09 -15.41
N GLU A 35 -10.11 -15.54 -14.16
CA GLU A 35 -10.52 -16.87 -13.73
C GLU A 35 -12.02 -17.07 -13.90
N ALA A 36 -12.84 -16.11 -13.44
CA ALA A 36 -14.29 -16.15 -13.59
C ALA A 36 -14.74 -16.13 -15.07
N GLN A 37 -14.01 -15.40 -15.93
CA GLN A 37 -14.29 -15.32 -17.37
C GLN A 37 -14.11 -16.66 -18.10
N LYS A 38 -13.32 -17.61 -17.57
CA LYS A 38 -13.18 -18.97 -18.15
C LYS A 38 -14.51 -19.71 -18.23
N TYR A 39 -15.48 -19.33 -17.41
CA TYR A 39 -16.83 -19.89 -17.39
C TYR A 39 -17.81 -19.15 -18.31
N ASN A 40 -17.30 -18.38 -19.28
CA ASN A 40 -18.09 -17.54 -20.20
C ASN A 40 -18.98 -16.51 -19.48
N ILE A 41 -18.51 -15.97 -18.36
CA ILE A 41 -19.21 -14.95 -17.59
C ILE A 41 -18.63 -13.58 -17.91
N GLU A 42 -19.50 -12.61 -18.17
CA GLU A 42 -19.11 -11.21 -18.25
C GLU A 42 -19.18 -10.53 -16.87
N ILE A 43 -18.04 -10.00 -16.42
CA ILE A 43 -17.93 -9.22 -15.17
C ILE A 43 -18.14 -7.74 -15.49
N THR A 44 -19.39 -7.31 -15.49
CA THR A 44 -19.75 -5.91 -15.79
C THR A 44 -19.73 -4.99 -14.57
N TYR A 45 -19.93 -5.54 -13.37
CA TYR A 45 -19.95 -4.79 -12.11
C TYR A 45 -18.82 -5.25 -11.19
N ILE A 46 -17.61 -4.72 -11.43
CA ILE A 46 -16.37 -5.09 -10.72
C ILE A 46 -16.51 -4.85 -9.21
N LYS A 47 -17.21 -3.79 -8.80
CA LYS A 47 -17.40 -3.49 -7.38
C LYS A 47 -18.15 -4.62 -6.65
N GLY A 48 -19.26 -5.10 -7.21
CA GLY A 48 -20.00 -6.22 -6.61
C GLY A 48 -19.22 -7.52 -6.69
N PHE A 49 -18.43 -7.72 -7.75
CA PHE A 49 -17.51 -8.86 -7.82
C PHE A 49 -16.49 -8.81 -6.67
N SER A 50 -15.88 -7.65 -6.41
CA SER A 50 -14.88 -7.49 -5.33
C SER A 50 -15.40 -7.66 -3.89
N GLU A 51 -16.71 -7.74 -3.70
CA GLU A 51 -17.31 -7.99 -2.39
C GLU A 51 -17.34 -9.51 -2.08
N ASP A 52 -17.57 -10.34 -3.10
CA ASP A 52 -17.55 -11.81 -2.99
C ASP A 52 -17.38 -12.42 -4.40
N PHE A 53 -16.18 -12.95 -4.70
CA PHE A 53 -15.88 -13.49 -6.03
C PHE A 53 -16.72 -14.74 -6.32
N ILE A 54 -16.86 -15.62 -5.32
CA ILE A 54 -17.54 -16.91 -5.45
C ILE A 54 -19.04 -16.73 -5.65
N ASP A 55 -19.70 -15.94 -4.78
CA ASP A 55 -21.14 -15.73 -4.86
C ASP A 55 -21.52 -14.99 -6.14
N TYR A 56 -20.77 -13.94 -6.52
CA TYR A 56 -21.01 -13.20 -7.77
C TYR A 56 -20.91 -14.12 -9.00
N THR A 57 -19.86 -14.94 -9.05
CA THR A 57 -19.60 -15.85 -10.16
C THR A 57 -20.65 -16.95 -10.23
N THR A 58 -20.98 -17.58 -9.10
CA THR A 58 -22.01 -18.61 -9.01
C THR A 58 -23.35 -18.08 -9.49
N LYS A 59 -23.79 -16.90 -9.02
CA LYS A 59 -25.04 -16.26 -9.46
C LYS A 59 -25.07 -16.06 -10.97
N LYS A 60 -23.98 -15.58 -11.57
CA LYS A 60 -23.89 -15.38 -13.03
C LYS A 60 -23.96 -16.69 -13.82
N ILE A 61 -23.31 -17.76 -13.35
CA ILE A 61 -23.40 -19.09 -13.97
C ILE A 61 -24.84 -19.59 -13.95
N LEU A 62 -25.50 -19.50 -12.80
CA LEU A 62 -26.89 -19.92 -12.64
C LEU A 62 -27.82 -19.10 -13.53
N ASP A 63 -27.60 -17.78 -13.60
CA ASP A 63 -28.38 -16.89 -14.45
C ASP A 63 -28.22 -17.19 -15.95
N ALA A 64 -27.02 -17.57 -16.38
CA ALA A 64 -26.77 -18.01 -17.76
C ALA A 64 -27.42 -19.37 -18.06
N ASN A 65 -27.58 -20.22 -17.04
CA ASN A 65 -28.08 -21.58 -17.14
C ASN A 65 -29.48 -21.76 -16.51
N LYS A 66 -30.34 -20.74 -16.60
CA LYS A 66 -31.67 -20.71 -15.96
C LYS A 66 -32.56 -21.92 -16.24
N GLN A 67 -32.37 -22.58 -17.37
CA GLN A 67 -33.09 -23.81 -17.71
C GLN A 67 -32.77 -24.94 -16.71
N LEU A 68 -31.51 -25.07 -16.31
CA LEU A 68 -31.06 -26.03 -15.30
C LEU A 68 -31.45 -25.61 -13.88
N SER A 69 -31.45 -24.31 -13.57
CA SER A 69 -31.88 -23.82 -12.25
C SER A 69 -33.38 -23.99 -12.02
N SER A 70 -34.19 -24.06 -13.09
CA SER A 70 -35.64 -24.31 -13.02
C SER A 70 -35.99 -25.71 -12.50
N LEU A 71 -35.02 -26.63 -12.44
CA LEU A 71 -35.15 -27.98 -11.90
C LEU A 71 -35.09 -28.04 -10.35
N ASN A 72 -35.14 -26.90 -9.66
CA ASN A 72 -35.07 -26.78 -8.20
C ASN A 72 -33.79 -27.43 -7.61
N LEU A 73 -32.70 -27.39 -8.39
CA LEU A 73 -31.38 -27.89 -8.00
C LEU A 73 -30.65 -26.85 -7.15
N SER A 74 -29.86 -27.31 -6.17
CA SER A 74 -28.94 -26.42 -5.44
C SER A 74 -27.81 -25.94 -6.35
N SER A 75 -27.21 -24.79 -6.01
CA SER A 75 -26.08 -24.22 -6.77
C SER A 75 -24.96 -25.23 -7.00
N ASP A 76 -24.56 -25.97 -5.97
CA ASP A 76 -23.50 -27.00 -6.06
C ASP A 76 -23.84 -28.10 -7.07
N LYS A 77 -25.12 -28.50 -7.16
CA LYS A 77 -25.56 -29.51 -8.13
C LYS A 77 -25.49 -28.97 -9.56
N VAL A 78 -25.83 -27.70 -9.77
CA VAL A 78 -25.71 -27.08 -11.11
C VAL A 78 -24.26 -26.95 -11.51
N LEU A 79 -23.38 -26.50 -10.60
CA LEU A 79 -21.93 -26.44 -10.85
C LEU A 79 -21.36 -27.82 -11.16
N GLY A 80 -21.73 -28.85 -10.38
CA GLY A 80 -21.31 -30.23 -10.63
C GLY A 80 -21.82 -30.81 -11.95
N LEU A 81 -23.03 -30.46 -12.38
CA LEU A 81 -23.55 -30.85 -13.70
C LEU A 81 -22.81 -30.17 -14.86
N LEU A 82 -22.28 -28.97 -14.62
CA LEU A 82 -21.52 -28.19 -15.59
C LEU A 82 -20.01 -28.48 -15.53
N ASP A 83 -19.57 -29.35 -14.61
CA ASP A 83 -18.16 -29.67 -14.34
C ASP A 83 -17.32 -28.41 -14.04
N ILE A 84 -17.90 -27.47 -13.29
CA ILE A 84 -17.27 -26.20 -12.92
C ILE A 84 -16.60 -26.32 -11.55
N ASP A 85 -15.29 -26.04 -11.51
CA ASP A 85 -14.49 -26.00 -10.28
C ASP A 85 -14.12 -24.56 -9.88
N LEU A 86 -14.69 -24.05 -8.79
CA LEU A 86 -14.41 -22.70 -8.29
C LEU A 86 -13.23 -22.63 -7.31
N SER A 87 -12.49 -23.72 -7.09
CA SER A 87 -11.40 -23.77 -6.10
C SER A 87 -10.29 -22.75 -6.36
N ALA A 88 -9.93 -22.53 -7.64
CA ALA A 88 -8.93 -21.52 -8.00
C ALA A 88 -9.40 -20.09 -7.66
N LEU A 89 -10.68 -19.79 -7.90
CA LEU A 89 -11.29 -18.51 -7.58
C LEU A 89 -11.39 -18.30 -6.07
N TYR A 90 -11.65 -19.37 -5.31
CA TYR A 90 -11.69 -19.32 -3.86
C TYR A 90 -10.33 -18.95 -3.27
N ASN A 91 -9.25 -19.56 -3.76
CA ASN A 91 -7.89 -19.21 -3.32
C ASN A 91 -7.57 -17.73 -3.60
N LEU A 92 -7.96 -17.22 -4.78
CA LEU A 92 -7.79 -15.81 -5.12
C LEU A 92 -8.62 -14.89 -4.20
N GLN A 93 -9.81 -15.31 -3.78
CA GLN A 93 -10.61 -14.55 -2.82
C GLN A 93 -9.91 -14.47 -1.47
N VAL A 94 -9.38 -15.59 -0.96
CA VAL A 94 -8.60 -15.61 0.29
C VAL A 94 -7.41 -14.65 0.21
N GLU A 95 -6.59 -14.74 -0.85
CA GLU A 95 -5.45 -13.82 -1.05
C GLU A 95 -5.86 -12.35 -1.14
N PHE A 96 -7.03 -12.08 -1.73
CA PHE A 96 -7.56 -10.73 -1.87
C PHE A 96 -8.03 -10.14 -0.53
N GLU A 97 -8.66 -10.95 0.31
CA GLU A 97 -9.15 -10.59 1.63
C GLU A 97 -8.01 -10.42 2.64
N GLU A 98 -6.97 -11.25 2.58
CA GLU A 98 -5.76 -11.13 3.42
C GLU A 98 -5.00 -9.82 3.17
N ASN A 99 -5.10 -9.25 1.97
CA ASN A 99 -4.50 -7.97 1.65
C ASN A 99 -5.38 -6.83 2.16
N GLU A 100 -5.07 -6.27 3.33
CA GLU A 100 -5.86 -5.19 3.97
C GLU A 100 -5.87 -3.84 3.21
N THR A 101 -5.20 -3.72 2.06
CA THR A 101 -5.22 -2.47 1.29
C THR A 101 -6.66 -2.11 0.90
N THR A 102 -7.03 -0.84 1.11
CA THR A 102 -8.34 -0.33 0.71
C THR A 102 -8.48 -0.27 -0.81
N LEU A 103 -9.47 -0.98 -1.35
CA LEU A 103 -9.89 -0.87 -2.74
C LEU A 103 -10.92 0.26 -2.89
N LEU A 104 -10.71 1.14 -3.87
CA LEU A 104 -11.59 2.25 -4.20
C LEU A 104 -12.04 2.13 -5.66
N PHE A 105 -13.10 2.86 -6.01
CA PHE A 105 -13.67 2.85 -7.36
C PHE A 105 -13.87 4.29 -7.86
N ASP A 106 -13.51 4.54 -9.12
CA ASP A 106 -13.77 5.83 -9.75
C ASP A 106 -15.22 5.94 -10.25
N LYS A 107 -15.58 7.09 -10.83
CA LYS A 107 -16.93 7.32 -11.39
C LYS A 107 -17.27 6.40 -12.56
N ALA A 108 -16.28 5.80 -13.21
CA ALA A 108 -16.44 4.86 -14.31
C ALA A 108 -16.47 3.40 -13.82
N GLY A 109 -16.36 3.15 -12.51
CA GLY A 109 -16.34 1.81 -11.92
C GLY A 109 -14.99 1.10 -12.02
N LYS A 110 -13.91 1.80 -12.35
CA LYS A 110 -12.56 1.22 -12.40
C LYS A 110 -11.96 1.13 -10.99
N PRO A 111 -11.41 -0.04 -10.61
CA PRO A 111 -10.77 -0.22 -9.32
C PRO A 111 -9.43 0.52 -9.26
N PHE A 112 -9.15 1.16 -8.13
CA PHE A 112 -7.85 1.74 -7.83
C PHE A 112 -7.56 1.69 -6.34
N THR A 113 -6.30 1.88 -5.96
CA THR A 113 -5.85 1.97 -4.56
C THR A 113 -5.19 3.32 -4.33
N LYS A 114 -5.24 3.82 -3.10
CA LYS A 114 -4.61 5.09 -2.72
C LYS A 114 -3.82 4.94 -1.43
N ILE A 115 -2.52 5.18 -1.52
CA ILE A 115 -1.63 5.22 -0.35
C ILE A 115 -1.50 6.66 0.14
N ASP A 116 -1.85 6.91 1.40
CA ASP A 116 -1.57 8.19 2.05
C ASP A 116 -0.11 8.22 2.52
N LYS A 117 0.75 8.87 1.74
CA LYS A 117 2.18 9.01 2.03
C LYS A 117 2.45 9.82 3.31
N ASN A 118 1.47 10.56 3.83
CA ASN A 118 1.61 11.30 5.07
C ASN A 118 1.67 10.38 6.28
N LEU A 119 1.09 9.17 6.22
CA LEU A 119 1.21 8.16 7.27
C LEU A 119 2.66 7.69 7.47
N TYR A 120 3.50 7.87 6.44
CA TYR A 120 4.90 7.47 6.42
C TYR A 120 5.86 8.68 6.42
N THR A 121 5.34 9.88 6.67
CA THR A 121 6.13 11.12 6.65
C THR A 121 6.00 11.84 8.00
N VAL A 122 7.13 12.13 8.63
CA VAL A 122 7.20 12.96 9.84
C VAL A 122 7.34 14.41 9.43
N PHE A 123 6.46 15.26 9.95
CA PHE A 123 6.46 16.69 9.70
C PHE A 123 6.73 17.47 10.98
N THR A 124 7.32 18.67 10.85
CA THR A 124 7.31 19.66 11.93
C THR A 124 5.88 20.11 12.24
N LYS A 125 5.62 20.44 13.50
CA LYS A 125 4.34 20.91 14.02
C LYS A 125 4.33 22.36 14.45
N THR A 126 5.51 22.95 14.68
CA THR A 126 5.66 24.33 15.15
C THR A 126 6.81 25.06 14.48
N GLU A 127 6.80 26.39 14.55
CA GLU A 127 7.94 27.22 14.08
C GLU A 127 9.22 26.96 14.87
N VAL A 128 9.11 26.58 16.15
CA VAL A 128 10.27 26.22 16.97
C VAL A 128 10.93 24.95 16.43
N GLU A 129 10.12 23.97 16.02
CA GLU A 129 10.65 22.77 15.38
C GLU A 129 11.27 23.06 14.00
N ASN A 130 10.70 23.99 13.22
CA ASN A 130 11.32 24.45 11.97
C ASN A 130 12.72 25.03 12.22
N LYS A 131 12.85 25.95 13.18
CA LYS A 131 14.15 26.54 13.54
C LYS A 131 15.14 25.50 14.05
N ARG A 132 14.68 24.53 14.85
CA ARG A 132 15.51 23.42 15.32
C ARG A 132 16.01 22.56 14.15
N MET A 133 15.13 22.27 13.18
CA MET A 133 15.50 21.53 11.98
C MET A 133 16.56 22.28 11.17
N GLU A 134 16.40 23.59 10.97
CA GLU A 134 17.36 24.45 10.26
C GLU A 134 18.74 24.43 10.91
N ALA A 135 18.79 24.54 12.25
CA ALA A 135 20.04 24.48 12.99
C ALA A 135 20.76 23.13 12.78
N ILE A 136 20.02 22.02 12.80
CA ILE A 136 20.60 20.68 12.60
C ILE A 136 21.07 20.52 11.14
N GLU A 137 20.29 20.94 10.16
CA GLU A 137 20.69 20.89 8.74
C GLU A 137 21.94 21.72 8.46
N GLY A 138 22.02 22.93 9.04
CA GLY A 138 23.19 23.78 8.95
C GLY A 138 24.43 23.13 9.57
N PHE A 139 24.26 22.46 10.71
CA PHE A 139 25.36 21.74 11.35
C PHE A 139 25.81 20.52 10.55
N ILE A 140 24.89 19.73 9.98
CA ILE A 140 25.20 18.62 9.07
C ILE A 140 26.01 19.12 7.87
N LYS A 141 25.60 20.26 7.27
CA LYS A 141 26.35 20.86 6.17
C LYS A 141 27.78 21.22 6.60
N ALA A 142 27.94 21.89 7.75
CA ALA A 142 29.26 22.26 8.26
C ALA A 142 30.16 21.04 8.53
N ILE A 143 29.59 19.91 8.98
CA ILE A 143 30.34 18.67 9.14
C ILE A 143 30.85 18.17 7.79
N ARG A 144 30.00 18.17 6.74
CA ARG A 144 30.42 17.75 5.39
C ARG A 144 31.55 18.62 4.84
N ASP A 145 31.45 19.94 5.04
CA ASP A 145 32.49 20.89 4.63
C ASP A 145 33.83 20.59 5.38
N LEU A 146 33.77 20.14 6.64
CA LEU A 146 34.95 19.75 7.43
C LEU A 146 35.53 18.38 7.04
N GLU A 147 34.69 17.42 6.64
CA GLU A 147 35.09 16.07 6.21
C GLU A 147 36.03 16.10 4.99
N GLU A 148 36.02 17.18 4.20
CA GLU A 148 36.97 17.38 3.08
C GLU A 148 38.42 17.54 3.55
N PHE A 149 38.63 18.05 4.77
CA PHE A 149 39.96 18.38 5.30
C PHE A 149 40.40 17.45 6.43
N TYR A 150 39.45 16.90 7.18
CA TYR A 150 39.72 16.14 8.39
C TYR A 150 38.86 14.88 8.47
N HIS A 151 39.42 13.84 9.09
CA HIS A 151 38.64 12.66 9.45
C HIS A 151 37.66 12.99 10.59
N ILE A 152 36.37 12.71 10.38
CA ILE A 152 35.32 12.88 11.39
C ILE A 152 34.87 11.53 11.94
N TYR A 153 35.00 11.36 13.26
CA TYR A 153 34.50 10.18 13.97
C TYR A 153 32.98 10.22 14.10
N LYS A 154 32.29 9.55 13.17
CA LYS A 154 30.85 9.71 13.00
C LYS A 154 29.99 9.45 14.24
N GLY A 155 30.32 8.40 15.00
CA GLY A 155 29.61 8.06 16.24
C GLY A 155 29.77 9.11 17.36
N GLN A 156 30.88 9.86 17.37
CA GLN A 156 31.11 10.90 18.39
C GLN A 156 30.21 12.10 18.18
N ILE A 157 30.00 12.53 16.93
CA ILE A 157 29.11 13.66 16.61
C ILE A 157 27.67 13.39 17.07
N GLN A 158 27.17 12.17 16.86
CA GLN A 158 25.84 11.79 17.33
C GLN A 158 25.74 11.92 18.86
N THR A 159 26.75 11.40 19.58
CA THR A 159 26.82 11.45 21.04
C THR A 159 26.89 12.90 21.55
N MET A 160 27.74 13.73 20.93
CA MET A 160 27.92 15.15 21.31
C MET A 160 26.66 15.99 21.13
N THR A 161 25.79 15.60 20.21
CA THR A 161 24.53 16.30 19.92
C THR A 161 23.34 15.71 20.66
N SER A 162 23.56 14.87 21.68
CA SER A 162 22.51 14.14 22.39
C SER A 162 21.56 13.41 21.41
N GLN A 163 22.13 12.86 20.34
CA GLN A 163 21.43 12.17 19.25
C GLN A 163 20.51 13.05 18.39
N ALA A 164 20.63 14.39 18.41
CA ALA A 164 19.79 15.29 17.59
C ALA A 164 19.87 15.00 16.09
N LEU A 165 21.02 14.47 15.65
CA LEU A 165 21.24 13.90 14.33
C LEU A 165 21.78 12.47 14.47
N ARG A 166 21.57 11.65 13.44
CA ARG A 166 22.09 10.29 13.38
C ARG A 166 22.80 10.02 12.07
N TYR A 167 23.85 9.19 12.12
CA TYR A 167 24.51 8.72 10.90
C TYR A 167 23.68 7.60 10.29
N ASP A 168 23.27 7.79 9.05
CA ASP A 168 22.52 6.83 8.25
C ASP A 168 23.50 6.04 7.38
N LEU A 169 23.60 4.73 7.62
CA LEU A 169 24.56 3.86 6.94
C LEU A 169 24.24 3.68 5.45
N GLU A 170 22.97 3.79 5.07
CA GLU A 170 22.52 3.57 3.70
C GLU A 170 22.80 4.79 2.84
N ARG A 171 22.56 5.98 3.39
CA ARG A 171 22.91 7.27 2.76
C ARG A 171 24.38 7.63 2.93
N GLN A 172 25.08 6.92 3.80
CA GLN A 172 26.43 7.25 4.24
C GLN A 172 26.58 8.70 4.73
N ASP A 173 25.55 9.23 5.38
CA ASP A 173 25.44 10.65 5.71
C ASP A 173 24.65 10.87 7.00
N TYR A 174 24.80 12.03 7.61
CA TYR A 174 23.98 12.40 8.75
C TYR A 174 22.58 12.85 8.31
N ILE A 175 21.59 12.43 9.09
CA ILE A 175 20.20 12.85 8.95
C ILE A 175 19.66 13.35 10.28
N VAL A 176 18.65 14.21 10.22
CA VAL A 176 17.93 14.68 11.41
C VAL A 176 17.31 13.47 12.12
N ASN A 177 17.47 13.38 13.44
CA ASN A 177 16.84 12.32 14.20
C ASN A 177 15.36 12.64 14.45
N GLN A 178 14.50 11.96 13.69
CA GLN A 178 13.06 12.13 13.74
C GLN A 178 12.42 11.87 15.11
N LEU A 179 13.06 11.09 16.01
CA LEU A 179 12.49 10.77 17.33
C LEU A 179 12.23 12.02 18.19
N PHE A 180 12.91 13.12 17.89
CA PHE A 180 12.74 14.40 18.58
C PHE A 180 11.62 15.28 17.98
N PHE A 181 11.00 14.86 16.87
CA PHE A 181 9.93 15.58 16.17
C PHE A 181 8.67 14.71 16.21
N LYS A 182 7.84 14.88 17.23
CA LYS A 182 6.66 14.03 17.49
C LYS A 182 5.35 14.75 17.35
#